data_AF-T1BTM7-F1
#
_entry.id   AF-T1BTM7-F1
#
_cell.length_a   1.000
_cell.length_b   1.000
_cell.length_c   1.000
_cell.angle_alpha   90.00
_cell.angle_beta   90.00
_cell.angle_gamma   90.00
#
_symmetry.space_group_name_H-M   'P 1'
#
loop_
_entity.id
_entity.type
_entity.pdbx_description
1 polymer ?
#
loop_
_entity_poly.entity_id
_entity_poly.type
_entity_poly.pdbx_seq_one_letter_code
_entity_poly.pdbx_strand_id
1 'polypeptide(L)'
;MKLTPRPATPHTVALYIAAEAKAGRAPSSRGRRLATIRLMHLGARHPSPHDAIEVAEVMRGIRREMKRPPQQKAAALDEDVKWMVDAAEPETLMGLRDRALLLLGFAGA
;
A
#
# COMPACT_ATOMS: atom_id res chain seq x y z
N MET A 1 -5.27 -29.60 -7.11
CA MET A 1 -6.45 -29.10 -6.34
C MET A 1 -7.10 -28.00 -7.18
N LYS A 2 -8.35 -28.15 -7.63
CA LYS A 2 -9.05 -27.11 -8.42
C LYS A 2 -9.65 -26.10 -7.44
N LEU A 3 -9.28 -24.82 -7.54
CA LEU A 3 -9.86 -23.74 -6.76
C LEU A 3 -10.89 -23.01 -7.62
N THR A 4 -12.10 -22.81 -7.09
CA THR A 4 -13.09 -21.92 -7.70
C THR A 4 -12.72 -20.47 -7.38
N PRO A 5 -12.74 -19.55 -8.36
CA PRO A 5 -12.35 -18.16 -8.12
C PRO A 5 -13.26 -17.47 -7.10
N ARG A 6 -14.56 -17.80 -7.12
CA ARG A 6 -15.61 -17.30 -6.21
C ARG A 6 -16.74 -18.35 -6.07
N PRO A 7 -17.41 -18.43 -4.90
CA PRO A 7 -17.03 -17.78 -3.64
C PRO A 7 -15.76 -18.43 -3.07
N ALA A 8 -14.78 -17.62 -2.69
CA ALA A 8 -13.59 -18.10 -1.99
C ALA A 8 -13.93 -18.35 -0.52
N THR A 9 -13.46 -19.46 0.04
CA THR A 9 -13.66 -19.73 1.47
C THR A 9 -12.80 -18.77 2.31
N PRO A 10 -13.26 -18.35 3.50
CA PRO A 10 -12.44 -17.57 4.45
C PRO A 10 -11.05 -18.15 4.67
N HIS A 11 -10.96 -19.48 4.82
CA HIS A 11 -9.70 -20.19 4.99
C HIS A 11 -8.74 -20.00 3.80
N THR A 12 -9.25 -20.06 2.56
CA THR A 12 -8.42 -19.84 1.35
C THR A 12 -7.86 -18.42 1.31
N VAL A 13 -8.67 -17.42 1.65
CA VAL A 13 -8.24 -16.02 1.69
C VAL A 13 -7.24 -15.79 2.82
N ALA A 14 -7.45 -16.40 3.99
CA ALA A 14 -6.53 -16.35 5.11
C ALA A 14 -5.15 -16.92 4.75
N LEU A 15 -5.11 -18.11 4.12
CA LEU A 15 -3.87 -18.72 3.63
C LEU A 15 -3.16 -17.86 2.58
N TYR A 16 -3.91 -17.30 1.62
CA TYR A 16 -3.36 -16.41 0.61
C TYR A 16 -2.69 -15.18 1.22
N ILE A 17 -3.35 -14.52 2.18
CA ILE A 17 -2.81 -13.32 2.81
C ILE A 17 -1.61 -13.63 3.70
N ALA A 18 -1.61 -14.78 4.39
CA ALA A 18 -0.44 -15.26 5.11
C ALA A 18 0.75 -15.52 4.17
N ALA A 19 0.52 -16.15 3.01
CA ALA A 19 1.55 -16.39 2.01
C ALA A 19 2.13 -15.08 1.45
N GLU A 20 1.28 -14.09 1.15
CA GLU A 20 1.72 -12.77 0.68
C GLU A 20 2.55 -12.00 1.73
N ALA A 21 2.21 -12.18 3.01
CA ALA A 21 3.01 -11.62 4.09
C ALA A 21 4.38 -12.28 4.21
N LYS A 22 4.43 -13.62 4.15
CA LYS A 22 5.67 -14.40 4.15
C LYS A 22 6.56 -14.05 2.94
N ALA A 23 5.95 -13.73 1.80
CA ALA A 23 6.64 -13.24 0.62
C ALA A 23 7.12 -11.77 0.72
N GLY A 24 6.95 -11.11 1.87
CA GLY A 24 7.43 -9.76 2.12
C GLY A 24 6.67 -8.66 1.36
N ARG A 25 5.44 -8.91 0.87
CA ARG A 25 4.68 -7.86 0.19
C ARG A 25 4.34 -6.70 1.12
N ALA A 26 4.32 -5.49 0.57
CA ALA A 26 3.95 -4.30 1.33
C ALA A 26 2.56 -4.45 1.99
N PRO A 27 2.34 -3.88 3.19
CA PRO A 27 1.03 -3.87 3.85
C PRO A 27 -0.08 -3.29 2.97
N SER A 28 0.24 -2.21 2.23
CA SER A 28 -0.69 -1.55 1.30
C SER A 28 -1.15 -2.48 0.17
N SER A 29 -0.26 -3.30 -0.38
CA SER A 29 -0.60 -4.28 -1.42
C SER A 29 -1.58 -5.34 -0.92
N ARG A 30 -1.38 -5.86 0.29
CA ARG A 30 -2.28 -6.84 0.92
C ARG A 30 -3.65 -6.24 1.22
N GLY A 31 -3.68 -5.03 1.78
CA GLY A 31 -4.92 -4.30 2.02
C GLY A 31 -5.72 -4.05 0.74
N ARG A 32 -5.05 -3.61 -0.34
CA ARG A 32 -5.69 -3.41 -1.65
C ARG A 32 -6.28 -4.71 -2.20
N ARG A 33 -5.54 -5.82 -2.13
CA ARG A 33 -6.03 -7.13 -2.62
C ARG A 33 -7.21 -7.65 -1.80
N LEU A 34 -7.18 -7.50 -0.48
CA LEU A 34 -8.32 -7.83 0.38
C LEU A 34 -9.57 -7.00 0.02
N ALA A 35 -9.40 -5.71 -0.24
CA ALA A 35 -10.49 -4.85 -0.71
C ALA A 35 -11.04 -5.29 -2.08
N THR A 36 -10.17 -5.71 -3.01
CA THR A 36 -10.60 -6.28 -4.30
C THR A 36 -11.37 -7.58 -4.11
N ILE A 37 -10.90 -8.50 -3.25
CA ILE A 37 -11.61 -9.74 -2.94
C ILE A 37 -13.00 -9.42 -2.39
N ARG A 38 -13.11 -8.49 -1.44
CA ARG A 38 -14.40 -8.02 -0.90
C ARG A 38 -15.31 -7.50 -2.01
N LEU A 39 -14.83 -6.56 -2.83
CA LEU A 39 -15.61 -5.97 -3.92
C LEU A 39 -16.12 -7.04 -4.89
N MET A 40 -15.29 -8.01 -5.26
CA MET A 40 -15.66 -9.07 -6.20
C MET A 40 -16.69 -10.05 -5.61
N HIS A 41 -16.69 -10.28 -4.30
CA HIS A 41 -17.72 -11.10 -3.65
C HIS A 41 -19.04 -10.35 -3.54
N LEU A 42 -18.99 -9.10 -3.05
CA LEU A 42 -20.18 -8.26 -2.91
C LEU A 42 -20.84 -7.98 -4.27
N GLY A 43 -20.05 -7.69 -5.31
CA GLY A 43 -20.55 -7.48 -6.67
C GLY A 43 -21.19 -8.73 -7.27
N ALA A 44 -20.81 -9.93 -6.82
CA ALA A 44 -21.43 -11.20 -7.19
C ALA A 44 -22.55 -11.65 -6.23
N ARG A 45 -22.97 -10.78 -5.29
CA ARG A 45 -23.96 -11.08 -4.24
C ARG A 45 -23.61 -12.29 -3.37
N HIS A 46 -22.32 -12.54 -3.18
CA HIS A 46 -21.82 -13.53 -2.23
C HIS A 46 -21.37 -12.86 -0.92
N PRO A 47 -21.48 -13.57 0.22
CA PRO A 47 -20.82 -13.16 1.45
C PRO A 47 -19.33 -12.93 1.22
N SER A 48 -18.81 -11.84 1.77
CA SER A 48 -17.39 -11.50 1.63
C SER A 48 -16.56 -12.25 2.67
N PRO A 49 -15.54 -13.04 2.26
CA PRO A 49 -14.62 -13.68 3.20
C PRO A 49 -13.71 -12.67 3.93
N HIS A 50 -13.67 -11.41 3.48
CA HIS A 50 -12.88 -10.35 4.10
C HIS A 50 -13.20 -10.14 5.58
N ASP A 51 -14.49 -10.18 5.93
CA ASP A 51 -14.98 -9.86 7.26
C ASP A 51 -15.06 -11.11 8.17
N ALA A 52 -14.64 -12.26 7.65
CA ALA A 52 -14.59 -13.51 8.40
C ALA A 52 -13.48 -13.50 9.45
N ILE A 53 -13.74 -14.18 10.58
CA ILE A 53 -12.85 -14.17 11.74
C ILE A 53 -11.45 -14.69 11.40
N GLU A 54 -11.34 -15.71 10.55
CA GLU A 54 -10.08 -16.32 10.14
C GLU A 54 -9.16 -15.32 9.43
N VAL A 55 -9.74 -14.48 8.55
CA VAL A 55 -9.00 -13.45 7.83
C VAL A 55 -8.59 -12.32 8.77
N ALA A 56 -9.48 -11.92 9.67
CA ALA A 56 -9.22 -10.89 10.66
C ALA A 56 -8.10 -11.29 11.64
N GLU A 57 -8.12 -12.54 12.12
CA GLU A 57 -7.12 -13.14 13.01
C GLU A 57 -5.75 -13.20 12.36
N VAL A 58 -5.68 -13.71 11.12
CA VAL A 58 -4.43 -13.75 10.36
C VAL A 58 -3.88 -12.34 10.21
N MET A 59 -4.68 -11.39 9.71
CA MET A 59 -4.26 -9.99 9.55
C MET A 59 -3.78 -9.34 10.85
N ARG A 60 -4.40 -9.68 11.99
CA ARG A 60 -3.95 -9.23 13.31
C ARG A 60 -2.59 -9.82 13.68
N GLY A 61 -2.38 -11.10 13.44
CA GLY A 61 -1.08 -11.77 13.60
C GLY A 61 0.00 -11.08 12.77
N ILE A 62 -0.27 -10.83 11.48
CA ILE A 62 0.72 -10.19 10.61
C ILE A 62 1.06 -8.78 11.08
N ARG A 63 0.08 -7.99 11.52
CA ARG A 63 0.34 -6.64 12.07
C ARG A 63 1.18 -6.68 13.34
N ARG A 64 1.04 -7.71 14.18
CA ARG A 64 1.85 -7.88 15.40
C ARG A 64 3.30 -8.22 15.06
N GLU A 65 3.50 -9.14 14.12
CA GLU A 65 4.83 -9.58 13.68
C GLU A 65 5.57 -8.46 12.92
N MET A 66 4.86 -7.72 12.08
CA MET A 66 5.43 -6.63 11.27
C MET A 66 5.45 -5.27 11.99
N LYS A 67 5.49 -5.22 13.32
CA LYS A 67 5.81 -3.99 14.08
C LYS A 67 7.28 -3.58 13.87
N ARG A 68 7.73 -3.55 12.62
CA ARG A 68 9.01 -2.97 12.23
C ARG A 68 8.83 -1.45 12.18
N PRO A 69 9.75 -0.66 12.74
CA PRO A 69 9.71 0.79 12.55
C PRO A 69 9.60 1.11 11.06
N PRO A 70 8.88 2.17 10.67
CA PRO A 70 8.82 2.62 9.29
C PRO A 70 10.24 2.68 8.72
N GLN A 71 10.42 2.19 7.50
CA GLN A 71 11.71 2.36 6.84
C GLN A 71 11.92 3.87 6.66
N GLN A 72 12.81 4.44 7.47
CA GLN A 72 13.22 5.83 7.31
C GLN A 72 13.88 5.96 5.94
N LYS A 73 13.31 6.82 5.10
CA LYS A 73 13.96 7.23 3.86
C LYS A 73 15.09 8.20 4.22
N ALA A 74 16.12 8.25 3.39
CA ALA A 74 17.14 9.29 3.52
C ALA A 74 16.44 10.65 3.51
N ALA A 75 16.84 11.54 4.41
CA ALA A 75 16.37 12.91 4.40
C ALA A 75 16.80 13.56 3.08
N ALA A 76 15.93 14.38 2.48
CA ALA A 76 16.35 15.25 1.40
C ALA A 76 17.20 16.36 2.01
N LEU A 77 18.46 16.44 1.61
CA LEU A 77 19.36 17.51 1.99
C LEU A 77 19.12 18.74 1.12
N ASP A 78 19.70 19.88 1.50
CA ASP A 78 19.58 21.11 0.72
C ASP A 78 20.13 20.94 -0.71
N GLU A 79 21.17 20.13 -0.87
CA GLU A 79 21.73 19.75 -2.17
C GLU A 79 20.73 18.96 -3.03
N ASP A 80 20.03 17.98 -2.46
CA ASP A 80 19.00 17.21 -3.16
C ASP A 80 17.89 18.14 -3.66
N VAL A 81 17.47 19.10 -2.84
CA VAL A 81 16.42 20.06 -3.19
C VAL A 81 16.86 21.02 -4.28
N LYS A 82 18.10 21.54 -4.22
CA LYS A 82 18.68 22.36 -5.29
C LYS A 82 18.68 21.61 -6.62
N TRP A 83 19.12 20.35 -6.62
CA TRP A 83 19.10 19.49 -7.81
C TRP A 83 17.69 19.28 -8.37
N MET A 84 16.70 19.01 -7.51
CA MET A 84 15.30 18.85 -7.94
C MET A 84 14.71 20.14 -8.52
N VAL A 85 15.05 21.30 -7.94
CA VAL A 85 14.62 22.62 -8.42
C VAL A 85 15.25 22.93 -9.77
N ASP A 86 16.54 22.67 -9.94
CA ASP A 86 17.27 22.92 -11.19
C ASP A 86 16.81 22.00 -12.33
N ALA A 87 16.37 20.78 -12.01
CA ALA A 87 15.79 19.86 -12.98
C ALA A 87 14.39 20.29 -13.48
N ALA A 88 13.70 21.18 -12.75
CA ALA A 88 12.39 21.67 -13.15
C ALA A 88 12.51 22.90 -14.08
N GLU A 89 11.94 22.79 -15.28
CA GLU A 89 12.08 23.79 -16.35
C GLU A 89 11.38 25.12 -16.02
N PRO A 90 12.15 26.21 -15.80
CA PRO A 90 11.59 27.47 -15.29
C PRO A 90 10.73 28.22 -16.31
N GLU A 91 10.86 27.91 -17.60
CA GLU A 91 10.12 28.57 -18.69
C GLU A 91 8.69 28.04 -18.85
N THR A 92 8.31 27.01 -18.07
CA THR A 92 6.97 26.44 -18.10
C THR A 92 6.22 26.72 -16.81
N LEU A 93 4.90 26.93 -16.91
CA LEU A 93 4.03 27.05 -15.73
C LEU A 93 4.11 25.81 -14.82
N MET A 94 4.34 24.63 -15.42
CA MET A 94 4.49 23.38 -14.66
C MET A 94 5.78 23.39 -13.84
N GLY A 95 6.91 23.75 -14.44
CA GLY A 95 8.18 23.81 -13.72
C GLY A 95 8.20 24.90 -12.66
N LEU A 96 7.62 26.08 -12.91
CA LEU A 96 7.48 27.11 -11.86
C LEU A 96 6.66 26.61 -10.66
N ARG A 97 5.55 25.91 -10.91
CA ARG A 97 4.74 25.30 -9.84
C ARG A 97 5.56 24.26 -9.07
N ASP A 98 6.23 23.35 -9.76
CA ASP A 98 6.95 22.25 -9.13
C ASP A 98 8.12 22.78 -8.30
N ARG A 99 8.84 23.81 -8.78
CA ARG A 99 9.86 24.55 -8.01
C ARG A 99 9.26 25.19 -6.75
N ALA A 100 8.11 25.86 -6.87
CA ALA A 100 7.46 26.48 -5.73
C ALA A 100 7.02 25.43 -4.68
N LEU A 101 6.46 24.30 -5.11
CA LEU A 101 6.06 23.21 -4.22
C LEU A 101 7.27 22.57 -3.51
N LEU A 102 8.37 22.36 -4.23
CA LEU A 102 9.61 21.81 -3.66
C LEU A 102 10.20 22.75 -2.60
N LEU A 103 10.34 24.05 -2.91
CA LEU A 103 10.91 25.03 -2.00
C LEU A 103 10.03 25.27 -0.78
N LEU A 104 8.71 25.40 -0.99
CA LEU A 104 7.75 25.59 0.11
C LEU A 104 7.69 24.35 1.02
N GLY A 105 7.68 23.15 0.43
CA GLY A 105 7.67 21.90 1.17
C GLY A 105 8.95 21.68 1.98
N PHE A 106 10.11 22.07 1.43
CA PHE A 106 11.38 21.97 2.15
C PHE A 106 11.51 23.01 3.27
N ALA A 107 11.10 24.25 3.05
CA ALA A 107 11.18 25.31 4.06
C ALA A 107 10.19 25.11 5.23
N GLY A 108 9.14 24.31 5.05
CA GLY A 108 8.11 24.03 6.06
C GLY A 108 8.27 22.71 6.82
N ALA A 109 9.28 21.90 6.50
CA ALA A 109 9.58 20.62 7.17
C ALA A 109 10.41 20.83 8.44
#